data_AF-A0A1Q7X3X1-F1
#
_entry.id   AF-A0A1Q7X3X1-F1
#
_cell.length_a   1.000
_cell.length_b   1.000
_cell.length_c   1.000
_cell.angle_alpha   90.00
_cell.angle_beta   90.00
_cell.angle_gamma   90.00
#
_symmetry.space_group_name_H-M   'P 1'
#
loop_
_entity.id
_entity.type
_entity.pdbx_description
1 polymer ?
#
loop_
_entity_poly.entity_id
_entity_poly.type
_entity_poly.pdbx_seq_one_letter_code
_entity_poly.pdbx_strand_id
1 'polypeptide(L)'
;MPFRTRPGQPRDLLALVESELRERIEDAVDHVSLDVMVQARRAHGLPAPAADSARDRKEFSAGVRKFLERLRTALLPGLAAERQRKADEALAGAREDPIARLIGVQVMLAKELPDYWQRFEVVRGTYTSEQVESGRERSGLLRRVFRR
;
A
#
# COMPACT_ATOMS: atom_id res chain seq x y z
N MET A 1 -23.80 -21.91 13.11
CA MET A 1 -22.70 -21.42 13.97
C MET A 1 -22.80 -19.91 14.04
N PRO A 2 -23.12 -19.28 15.18
CA PRO A 2 -23.14 -17.82 15.27
C PRO A 2 -21.69 -17.28 15.25
N PHE A 3 -21.45 -16.24 14.45
CA PHE A 3 -20.16 -15.55 14.37
C PHE A 3 -19.83 -14.96 15.75
N ARG A 4 -18.66 -15.30 16.31
CA ARG A 4 -18.20 -14.74 17.59
C ARG A 4 -17.82 -13.28 17.39
N THR A 5 -18.72 -12.37 17.77
CA THR A 5 -18.52 -10.92 17.72
C THR A 5 -17.64 -10.50 18.90
N ARG A 6 -16.54 -9.77 18.65
CA ARG A 6 -15.71 -9.19 19.73
C ARG A 6 -16.46 -8.03 20.40
N PRO A 7 -16.21 -7.72 21.70
CA PRO A 7 -16.81 -6.55 22.33
C PRO A 7 -16.40 -5.26 21.60
N GLY A 8 -17.38 -4.50 21.09
CA GLY A 8 -17.16 -3.27 20.31
C GLY A 8 -17.35 -3.40 18.79
N GLN A 9 -17.63 -4.60 18.28
CA GLN A 9 -17.77 -4.85 16.85
C GLN A 9 -19.20 -4.50 16.35
N PRO A 10 -19.36 -3.92 15.13
CA PRO A 10 -20.67 -3.63 14.57
C PRO A 10 -21.52 -4.90 14.46
N ARG A 11 -22.81 -4.82 14.82
CA ARG A 11 -23.77 -5.94 14.66
C ARG A 11 -24.25 -6.13 13.22
N ASP A 12 -23.76 -5.30 12.29
CA ASP A 12 -24.10 -5.34 10.87
C ASP A 12 -23.05 -6.13 10.09
N LEU A 13 -23.51 -7.13 9.33
CA LEU A 13 -22.67 -7.99 8.50
C LEU A 13 -21.90 -7.20 7.43
N LEU A 14 -22.51 -6.16 6.86
CA LEU A 14 -21.83 -5.33 5.85
C LEU A 14 -20.68 -4.54 6.47
N ALA A 15 -20.91 -3.95 7.64
CA ALA A 15 -19.86 -3.25 8.40
C ALA A 15 -18.74 -4.21 8.84
N LEU A 16 -19.07 -5.45 9.20
CA LEU A 16 -18.07 -6.48 9.50
C LEU A 16 -17.20 -6.80 8.28
N VAL A 17 -17.81 -7.09 7.13
CA VAL A 17 -17.09 -7.39 5.90
C VAL A 17 -16.19 -6.22 5.49
N GLU A 18 -16.67 -4.98 5.65
CA GLU A 18 -15.87 -3.79 5.35
C GLU A 18 -14.67 -3.63 6.29
N SER A 19 -14.85 -3.88 7.58
CA SER A 19 -13.76 -3.86 8.58
C SER A 19 -12.70 -4.90 8.26
N GLU A 20 -13.11 -6.15 8.01
CA GLU A 20 -12.18 -7.24 7.70
C GLU A 20 -11.46 -6.99 6.37
N LEU A 21 -12.16 -6.43 5.38
CA LEU A 21 -11.55 -6.07 4.09
C LEU A 21 -10.53 -4.95 4.26
N ARG A 22 -10.82 -3.94 5.09
CA ARG A 22 -9.89 -2.87 5.45
C ARG A 22 -8.65 -3.44 6.12
N GLU A 23 -8.81 -4.23 7.18
CA GLU A 23 -7.69 -4.85 7.92
C GLU A 23 -6.80 -5.66 6.97
N ARG A 24 -7.40 -6.47 6.09
CA ARG A 24 -6.65 -7.26 5.12
C ARG A 24 -5.87 -6.41 4.11
N ILE A 25 -6.44 -5.28 3.68
CA ILE A 25 -5.74 -4.36 2.77
C ILE A 25 -4.59 -3.67 3.50
N GLU A 26 -4.79 -3.23 4.74
CA GLU A 26 -3.75 -2.64 5.59
C GLU A 26 -2.58 -3.61 5.77
N ASP A 27 -2.85 -4.85 6.19
CA ASP A 27 -1.83 -5.90 6.35
C ASP A 27 -1.06 -6.19 5.05
N ALA A 28 -1.78 -6.28 3.92
CA ALA A 28 -1.15 -6.56 2.63
C ALA A 28 -0.24 -5.40 2.19
N VAL A 29 -0.67 -4.15 2.37
CA VAL A 29 0.10 -2.96 2.02
C VAL A 29 1.33 -2.81 2.91
N ASP A 30 1.19 -3.08 4.20
CA ASP A 30 2.29 -3.07 5.17
C ASP A 30 3.32 -4.13 4.81
N HIS A 31 2.88 -5.35 4.52
CA HIS A 31 3.76 -6.43 4.10
C HIS A 31 4.55 -6.07 2.84
N VAL A 32 3.88 -5.55 1.81
CA VAL A 32 4.55 -5.14 0.56
C VAL A 32 5.56 -4.02 0.82
N SER A 33 5.18 -3.02 1.61
CA SER A 33 6.05 -1.87 1.89
C SER A 33 7.29 -2.28 2.67
N LEU A 34 7.14 -3.19 3.64
CA LEU A 34 8.26 -3.73 4.40
C LEU A 34 9.15 -4.64 3.54
N ASP A 35 8.58 -5.52 2.72
CA ASP A 35 9.32 -6.42 1.83
C ASP A 35 10.17 -5.62 0.83
N VAL A 36 9.59 -4.61 0.18
CA VAL A 36 10.30 -3.70 -0.72
C VAL A 36 11.46 -3.00 -0.01
N MET A 37 11.23 -2.48 1.19
CA MET A 37 12.26 -1.81 1.99
C MET A 37 13.42 -2.77 2.35
N VAL A 38 13.10 -3.99 2.78
CA VAL A 38 14.08 -5.04 3.09
C VAL A 38 14.88 -5.45 1.86
N GLN A 39 14.21 -5.69 0.73
CA GLN A 39 14.88 -6.10 -0.51
C GLN A 39 15.78 -5.00 -1.07
N ALA A 40 15.34 -3.74 -1.03
CA ALA A 40 16.15 -2.59 -1.42
C ALA A 40 17.40 -2.49 -0.54
N ARG A 41 17.25 -2.55 0.79
CA ARG A 41 18.39 -2.50 1.72
C ARG A 41 19.36 -3.67 1.52
N ARG A 42 18.85 -4.88 1.34
CA ARG A 42 19.65 -6.06 1.04
C ARG A 42 20.46 -5.91 -0.25
N ALA A 43 19.86 -5.35 -1.31
CA ALA A 43 20.56 -5.08 -2.57
C ALA A 43 21.72 -4.08 -2.41
N HIS A 44 21.73 -3.29 -1.33
CA HIS A 44 22.74 -2.30 -1.00
C HIS A 44 23.69 -2.72 0.14
N GLY A 45 23.55 -3.93 0.67
CA GLY A 45 24.32 -4.36 1.85
C GLY A 45 24.04 -3.54 3.11
N LEU A 46 22.87 -2.90 3.18
CA LEU A 46 22.42 -2.14 4.35
C LEU A 46 21.73 -3.07 5.37
N PRO A 47 21.76 -2.70 6.66
CA PRO A 47 21.08 -3.48 7.70
C PRO A 47 19.55 -3.47 7.51
N ALA A 48 18.88 -4.48 8.07
CA ALA A 48 17.43 -4.55 8.10
C ALA A 48 16.81 -3.32 8.79
N PRO A 49 15.57 -2.95 8.45
CA PRO A 49 14.86 -1.87 9.13
C PRO A 49 14.63 -2.17 10.61
N ALA A 50 14.78 -1.15 11.45
CA ALA A 50 14.56 -1.22 12.88
C ALA A 50 13.29 -0.45 13.28
N ALA A 51 12.40 -1.08 14.05
CA ALA A 51 11.11 -0.51 14.41
C ALA A 51 11.22 0.72 15.33
N ASP A 52 12.28 0.79 16.14
CA ASP A 52 12.61 1.89 17.05
C ASP A 52 13.26 3.09 16.32
N SER A 53 13.78 2.90 15.11
CA SER A 53 14.32 3.97 14.27
C SER A 53 13.22 4.86 13.69
N ALA A 54 13.21 6.14 14.11
CA ALA A 54 12.29 7.14 13.57
C ALA A 54 12.46 7.37 12.05
N ARG A 55 13.69 7.21 11.55
CA ARG A 55 14.00 7.29 10.12
C ARG A 55 13.33 6.15 9.35
N ASP A 56 13.42 4.93 9.88
CA ASP A 56 12.90 3.73 9.23
C ASP A 56 11.37 3.75 9.21
N ARG A 57 10.74 4.21 10.30
CA ARG A 57 9.28 4.43 10.33
C ARG A 57 8.81 5.45 9.30
N LYS A 58 9.58 6.53 9.11
CA LYS A 58 9.26 7.55 8.09
C LYS A 58 9.42 7.00 6.67
N GLU A 59 10.47 6.23 6.42
CA GLU A 59 10.71 5.55 5.14
C GLU A 59 9.59 4.56 4.84
N PHE A 60 9.20 3.74 5.83
CA PHE A 60 8.09 2.81 5.73
C PHE A 60 6.77 3.52 5.41
N SER A 61 6.42 4.57 6.15
CA SER A 61 5.19 5.35 5.92
C SER A 61 5.15 5.98 4.52
N ALA A 62 6.31 6.45 4.02
CA ALA A 62 6.42 6.95 2.65
C ALA A 62 6.27 5.82 1.61
N GLY A 63 6.78 4.63 1.90
CA GLY A 63 6.62 3.43 1.10
C GLY A 63 5.16 3.00 0.98
N VAL A 64 4.44 2.94 2.10
CA VAL A 64 2.99 2.65 2.18
C VAL A 64 2.21 3.61 1.31
N ARG A 65 2.41 4.93 1.50
CA ARG A 65 1.74 5.94 0.69
C ARG A 65 2.03 5.77 -0.80
N LYS A 66 3.30 5.61 -1.18
CA LYS A 66 3.72 5.48 -2.58
C LYS A 66 3.11 4.24 -3.25
N PHE A 67 3.08 3.11 -2.54
CA PHE A 67 2.47 1.89 -3.05
C PHE A 67 0.95 2.04 -3.22
N LEU A 68 0.25 2.63 -2.25
CA LEU A 68 -1.18 2.91 -2.35
C LEU A 68 -1.53 3.84 -3.52
N GLU A 69 -0.72 4.88 -3.75
CA GLU A 69 -0.88 5.79 -4.90
C GLU A 69 -0.68 5.04 -6.24
N ARG A 70 0.32 4.15 -6.31
CA ARG A 70 0.58 3.29 -7.48
C ARG A 70 -0.58 2.33 -7.75
N LEU A 71 -1.07 1.67 -6.70
CA LEU A 71 -2.18 0.73 -6.75
C LEU A 71 -3.47 1.42 -7.21
N ARG A 72 -3.79 2.59 -6.65
CA ARG A 72 -4.90 3.42 -7.11
C ARG A 72 -4.76 3.74 -8.60
N THR A 73 -3.60 4.24 -9.02
CA THR A 73 -3.37 4.66 -10.41
C THR A 73 -3.58 3.51 -11.40
N ALA A 74 -3.17 2.30 -11.02
CA ALA A 74 -3.34 1.10 -11.84
C ALA A 74 -4.78 0.59 -11.88
N LEU A 75 -5.52 0.72 -10.78
CA LEU A 75 -6.85 0.11 -10.63
C LEU A 75 -8.01 1.04 -10.95
N LEU A 76 -7.86 2.35 -10.72
CA LEU A 76 -8.92 3.34 -10.89
C LEU A 76 -9.56 3.33 -12.30
N PRO A 77 -8.79 3.19 -13.40
CA PRO A 77 -9.37 3.11 -14.75
C PRO A 77 -10.31 1.91 -14.95
N GLY A 78 -10.25 0.88 -14.11
CA GLY A 78 -11.13 -0.28 -14.15
C GLY A 78 -12.54 -0.03 -13.62
N LEU A 79 -12.80 1.14 -13.02
CA LEU A 79 -14.13 1.52 -12.51
C LEU A 79 -14.95 2.29 -13.54
N ALA A 80 -16.28 2.28 -13.38
CA ALA A 80 -17.17 3.22 -14.08
C ALA A 80 -16.85 4.67 -13.70
N ALA A 81 -17.02 5.62 -14.64
CA ALA A 81 -16.65 7.02 -14.45
C ALA A 81 -17.27 7.68 -13.20
N GLU A 82 -18.51 7.32 -12.86
CA GLU A 82 -19.18 7.81 -11.65
C GLU A 82 -18.47 7.35 -10.36
N ARG A 83 -17.95 6.11 -10.35
CA ARG A 83 -17.20 5.56 -9.22
C ARG A 83 -15.78 6.14 -9.16
N GLN A 84 -15.18 6.44 -10.30
CA GLN A 84 -13.89 7.15 -10.35
C GLN A 84 -14.01 8.53 -9.69
N ARG A 85 -15.05 9.30 -10.04
CA ARG A 85 -15.32 10.62 -9.42
C ARG A 85 -15.49 10.53 -7.91
N LYS A 86 -16.26 9.55 -7.42
CA LYS A 86 -16.42 9.31 -5.98
C LYS A 86 -15.10 8.99 -5.27
N ALA A 87 -14.19 8.27 -5.93
CA ALA A 87 -12.85 8.01 -5.39
C ALA A 87 -12.04 9.30 -5.25
N ASP A 88 -12.09 10.17 -6.27
CA ASP A 88 -11.38 11.45 -6.27
C ASP A 88 -11.93 12.41 -5.21
N GLU A 89 -13.26 12.46 -5.06
CA GLU A 89 -13.93 13.24 -4.01
C GLU A 89 -13.54 12.76 -2.61
N ALA A 90 -13.50 11.44 -2.38
CA ALA A 90 -13.06 10.85 -1.11
C ALA A 90 -11.61 11.25 -0.75
N LEU A 91 -10.74 11.41 -1.75
CA LEU A 91 -9.36 11.82 -1.55
C LEU A 91 -9.20 13.33 -1.31
N ALA A 92 -10.08 14.15 -1.87
CA ALA A 92 -10.07 15.60 -1.70
C ALA A 92 -10.54 16.07 -0.31
N GLY A 93 -11.23 15.20 0.45
CA GLY A 93 -11.73 15.52 1.78
C GLY A 93 -10.61 15.88 2.77
N ALA A 94 -10.61 17.11 3.30
CA ALA A 94 -9.51 17.67 4.09
C ALA A 94 -9.36 17.16 5.55
N ARG A 95 -10.28 16.34 6.05
CA ARG A 95 -10.36 16.00 7.48
C ARG A 95 -9.59 14.73 7.90
N GLU A 96 -9.32 13.82 6.98
CA GLU A 96 -8.73 12.51 7.30
C GLU A 96 -7.25 12.41 6.94
N ASP A 97 -6.56 11.50 7.63
CA ASP A 97 -5.18 11.12 7.34
C ASP A 97 -5.03 10.66 5.87
N PRO A 98 -3.98 11.11 5.15
CA PRO A 98 -3.80 10.77 3.73
C PRO A 98 -3.73 9.27 3.44
N ILE A 99 -3.13 8.47 4.32
CA ILE A 99 -3.05 7.00 4.16
C ILE A 99 -4.42 6.40 4.41
N ALA A 100 -5.12 6.81 5.47
CA ALA A 100 -6.47 6.34 5.76
C ALA A 100 -7.44 6.57 4.59
N ARG A 101 -7.36 7.73 3.91
CA ARG A 101 -8.14 8.01 2.70
C ARG A 101 -7.80 7.07 1.54
N LEU A 102 -6.50 6.83 1.32
CA LEU A 102 -6.05 5.91 0.28
C LEU A 102 -6.52 4.47 0.56
N ILE A 103 -6.48 4.02 1.81
CA ILE A 103 -7.04 2.72 2.22
C ILE A 103 -8.55 2.68 1.96
N GLY A 104 -9.29 3.74 2.29
CA GLY A 104 -10.72 3.85 1.97
C GLY A 104 -11.02 3.68 0.48
N VAL A 105 -10.20 4.29 -0.39
CA VAL A 105 -10.31 4.08 -1.85
C VAL A 105 -10.00 2.64 -2.26
N GLN A 106 -9.02 1.98 -1.65
CA GLN A 106 -8.73 0.57 -1.93
C GLN A 106 -9.86 -0.36 -1.47
N VAL A 107 -10.49 -0.09 -0.31
CA VAL A 107 -11.67 -0.83 0.14
C VAL A 107 -12.81 -0.68 -0.85
N MET A 108 -13.06 0.54 -1.36
CA MET A 108 -14.05 0.76 -2.41
C MET A 108 -13.71 -0.02 -3.69
N LEU A 109 -12.45 0.04 -4.16
CA LEU A 109 -11.99 -0.70 -5.34
C LEU A 109 -12.18 -2.21 -5.17
N ALA A 110 -11.85 -2.75 -4.00
CA ALA A 110 -12.00 -4.17 -3.70
C ALA A 110 -13.45 -4.65 -3.64
N LYS A 111 -14.40 -3.74 -3.31
CA LYS A 111 -15.85 -4.03 -3.35
C LYS A 111 -16.41 -4.03 -4.77
N GLU A 112 -15.84 -3.22 -5.66
CA GLU A 112 -16.36 -3.01 -7.02
C GLU A 112 -15.66 -3.91 -8.06
N LEU A 113 -14.41 -4.32 -7.82
CA LEU A 113 -13.61 -5.13 -8.74
C LEU A 113 -13.51 -6.59 -8.26
N PRO A 114 -14.13 -7.56 -8.97
CA PRO A 114 -14.06 -8.98 -8.59
C PRO A 114 -12.65 -9.57 -8.61
N ASP A 115 -11.78 -9.03 -9.46
CA ASP A 115 -10.39 -9.44 -9.67
C ASP A 115 -9.38 -8.53 -8.95
N TYR A 116 -9.83 -7.75 -7.95
CA TYR A 116 -9.00 -6.81 -7.19
C TYR A 116 -7.69 -7.43 -6.70
N TRP A 117 -7.75 -8.58 -6.01
CA TRP A 117 -6.56 -9.22 -5.44
C TRP A 117 -5.59 -9.74 -6.51
N GLN A 118 -6.09 -10.19 -7.66
CA GLN A 118 -5.23 -10.60 -8.77
C GLN A 118 -4.47 -9.40 -9.33
N ARG A 119 -5.15 -8.27 -9.54
CA ARG A 119 -4.52 -7.02 -10.00
C ARG A 119 -3.57 -6.45 -8.95
N PHE A 120 -3.90 -6.57 -7.66
CA PHE A 120 -3.03 -6.19 -6.56
C PHE A 120 -1.67 -6.90 -6.65
N GLU A 121 -1.68 -8.23 -6.82
CA GLU A 121 -0.43 -9.01 -6.91
C GLU A 121 0.39 -8.65 -8.16
N VAL A 122 -0.27 -8.36 -9.29
CA VAL A 122 0.41 -7.86 -10.50
C VAL A 122 1.11 -6.53 -10.20
N VAL A 123 0.39 -5.56 -9.61
CA VAL A 123 0.97 -4.25 -9.29
C VAL A 123 2.08 -4.37 -8.25
N ARG A 124 1.92 -5.22 -7.23
CA ARG A 124 2.95 -5.54 -6.25
C ARG A 124 4.23 -6.04 -6.92
N GLY A 125 4.12 -7.01 -7.82
CA GLY A 125 5.26 -7.58 -8.52
C GLY A 125 6.02 -6.53 -9.34
N THR A 126 5.30 -5.76 -10.16
CA THR A 126 5.89 -4.68 -10.96
C THR A 126 6.55 -3.62 -10.08
N TYR A 127 5.85 -3.16 -9.04
CA TYR A 127 6.35 -2.13 -8.12
C TYR A 127 7.62 -2.58 -7.39
N THR A 128 7.66 -3.82 -6.91
CA THR A 128 8.82 -4.35 -6.17
C THR A 128 10.05 -4.41 -7.06
N SER A 129 9.92 -4.93 -8.28
CA SER A 129 11.00 -4.97 -9.26
C SER A 129 11.54 -3.57 -9.58
N GLU A 130 10.65 -2.60 -9.85
CA GLU A 130 11.02 -1.20 -10.13
C GLU A 130 11.80 -0.56 -8.96
N GLN A 131 11.40 -0.81 -7.71
CA GLN A 131 12.09 -0.24 -6.54
C GLN A 131 13.48 -0.84 -6.33
N VAL A 132 13.63 -2.16 -6.52
CA VAL A 132 14.93 -2.84 -6.36
C VAL A 132 15.91 -2.42 -7.45
N GLU A 133 15.44 -2.30 -8.69
CA GLU A 133 16.27 -1.83 -9.83
C GLU A 133 16.71 -0.38 -9.64
N SER A 134 15.78 0.53 -9.34
CA SER A 134 16.08 1.94 -9.10
C SER A 134 17.07 2.13 -7.94
N GLY A 135 16.98 1.29 -6.91
CA GLY A 135 17.98 1.21 -5.85
C GLY A 135 19.37 0.90 -6.42
N ARG A 136 19.50 -0.24 -7.11
CA ARG A 136 20.77 -0.70 -7.70
C ARG A 136 21.44 0.36 -8.58
N GLU A 137 20.69 1.05 -9.43
CA GLU A 137 21.20 2.12 -10.29
C GLU A 137 21.81 3.29 -9.49
N ARG A 138 21.11 3.76 -8.45
CA ARG A 138 21.60 4.84 -7.58
C ARG A 138 22.91 4.46 -6.90
N SER A 139 23.04 3.22 -6.43
CA SER A 139 24.31 2.73 -5.85
C SER A 139 25.43 2.62 -6.89
N GLY A 140 25.10 2.24 -8.13
CA GLY A 140 26.05 2.19 -9.23
C GLY A 140 26.59 3.57 -9.62
N LEU A 141 25.72 4.59 -9.62
CA LEU A 141 26.11 5.98 -9.87
C LEU A 141 26.99 6.54 -8.74
N LEU A 142 26.60 6.36 -7.47
CA LEU A 142 27.41 6.80 -6.33
C LEU A 142 28.80 6.14 -6.37
N ARG A 143 28.88 4.83 -6.64
CA ARG A 143 30.18 4.14 -6.75
C ARG A 143 31.07 4.70 -7.86
N ARG A 144 30.52 5.21 -8.97
CA ARG A 144 31.32 5.84 -10.05
C ARG A 144 31.81 7.23 -9.67
N VAL A 145 30.99 8.01 -8.97
CA VAL A 145 31.35 9.37 -8.54
C VAL A 145 32.43 9.35 -7.46
N PHE A 146 32.36 8.42 -6.50
CA PHE A 146 33.34 8.30 -5.42
C PHE A 146 34.59 7.47 -5.77
N ARG A 147 34.75 6.99 -7.01
CA ARG A 147 35.94 6.24 -7.48
C ARG A 147 36.83 7.09 -8.39
N ARG A 148 36.81 8.41 -8.23
CA ARG A 148 37.66 9.33 -8.97
C ARG A 148 38.79 9.84 -8.09
#